data_AF-A0A7S1IAL6-F1
#
_entry.id   AF-A0A7S1IAL6-F1
#
_cell.length_a   1.000
_cell.length_b   1.000
_cell.length_c   1.000
_cell.angle_alpha   90.00
_cell.angle_beta   90.00
_cell.angle_gamma   90.00
#
_symmetry.space_group_name_H-M   'P 1'
#
loop_
_entity.id
_entity.type
_entity.pdbx_description
1 polymer ?
#
loop_
_entity_poly.entity_id
_entity_poly.type
_entity_poly.pdbx_seq_one_letter_code
_entity_poly.pdbx_strand_id
1 'polypeptide(L)'
;SLQRLEPFCGWQVDRPQGGGITGFDSIADAWSSASARELEDVRELIPEFFYLPDFLVTGHCSVAQDLGETIQEEETLGKDVVLPPWCDADPACFIRLHREALESEHVSAHLH
;
A
#
# COMPACT_ATOMS: atom_id res chain seq x y z
N SER A 1 2.86 -3.07 2.19
CA SER A 1 3.94 -2.19 2.71
C SER A 1 3.30 -1.15 3.61
N LEU A 2 3.87 -0.87 4.81
CA LEU A 2 3.32 0.10 5.79
C LEU A 2 4.00 1.47 5.74
N GLN A 3 4.70 1.78 4.64
CA GLN A 3 5.52 2.98 4.50
C GLN A 3 4.75 4.32 4.68
N ARG A 4 3.42 4.32 4.56
CA ARG A 4 2.55 5.51 4.72
C ARG A 4 2.01 5.71 6.13
N LEU A 5 2.39 4.86 7.09
CA LEU A 5 1.98 4.98 8.48
C LEU A 5 3.16 5.40 9.37
N GLU A 6 2.89 6.19 10.40
CA GLU A 6 3.86 6.46 11.45
C GLU A 6 4.12 5.18 12.28
N PRO A 7 5.38 4.92 12.70
CA PRO A 7 6.61 5.70 12.49
C PRO A 7 7.36 5.37 11.17
N PHE A 8 6.84 4.45 10.35
CA PHE A 8 7.53 3.94 9.16
C PHE A 8 7.75 4.99 8.09
N CYS A 9 6.81 5.92 7.96
CA CYS A 9 6.92 7.12 7.14
C CYS A 9 8.14 7.97 7.52
N GLY A 10 8.32 8.28 8.82
CA GLY A 10 9.47 9.04 9.32
C GLY A 10 10.82 8.35 9.03
N TRP A 11 10.88 7.02 9.11
CA TRP A 11 12.11 6.27 8.83
C TRP A 11 12.59 6.37 7.38
N GLN A 12 11.75 6.78 6.44
CA GLN A 12 12.14 6.95 5.04
C GLN A 12 12.99 8.21 4.82
N VAL A 13 12.70 9.27 5.59
CA VAL A 13 13.48 10.52 5.59
C VAL A 13 14.87 10.31 6.16
N ASP A 14 14.97 9.48 7.21
CA ASP A 14 16.24 9.17 7.87
C ASP A 14 17.17 8.28 7.01
N ARG A 15 16.73 7.82 5.84
CA ARG A 15 17.60 7.03 4.95
C ARG A 15 18.69 7.90 4.33
N PRO A 16 19.96 7.45 4.35
CA PRO A 16 21.10 8.21 3.82
C PRO A 16 21.02 8.59 2.34
N GLN A 17 20.13 7.96 1.57
CA GLN A 17 19.97 8.20 0.12
C GLN A 17 18.84 9.19 -0.20
N GLY A 18 18.13 9.74 0.80
CA GLY A 18 16.93 10.55 0.57
C GLY A 18 15.83 9.69 -0.06
N GLY A 19 15.11 8.93 0.76
CA GLY A 19 14.25 7.86 0.26
C GLY A 19 12.80 8.27 0.15
N GLY A 20 12.31 8.53 -1.06
CA GLY A 20 10.87 8.51 -1.34
C GLY A 20 10.23 7.15 -1.00
N ILE A 21 8.90 7.09 -0.91
CA ILE A 21 8.18 5.80 -0.90
C ILE A 21 8.37 5.17 -2.28
N THR A 22 9.29 4.22 -2.38
CA THR A 22 9.55 3.49 -3.62
C THR A 22 8.95 2.10 -3.50
N GLY A 23 8.20 1.68 -4.53
CA GLY A 23 7.79 0.30 -4.72
C GLY A 23 6.41 -0.10 -4.20
N PHE A 24 5.56 0.84 -3.78
CA PHE A 24 4.15 0.55 -3.42
C PHE A 24 3.22 1.72 -3.74
N ASP A 25 3.04 1.99 -5.04
CA ASP A 25 2.29 3.15 -5.53
C ASP A 25 0.95 2.75 -6.15
N SER A 26 0.86 1.49 -6.59
CA SER A 26 -0.31 0.89 -7.23
C SER A 26 -0.44 -0.55 -6.76
N ILE A 27 -1.65 -0.91 -6.32
CA ILE A 27 -1.94 -2.29 -5.89
C ILE A 27 -1.80 -3.25 -7.07
N ALA A 28 -2.22 -2.83 -8.26
CA ALA A 28 -2.14 -3.65 -9.46
C ALA A 28 -0.70 -3.93 -9.88
N ASP A 29 0.19 -2.94 -9.77
CA ASP A 29 1.61 -3.10 -10.11
C ASP A 29 2.34 -3.94 -9.07
N ALA A 30 2.08 -3.71 -7.78
CA ALA A 30 2.62 -4.52 -6.70
C ALA A 30 2.19 -6.00 -6.82
N TRP A 31 0.92 -6.25 -7.13
CA TRP A 31 0.41 -7.59 -7.39
C TRP A 31 1.05 -8.22 -8.62
N SER A 32 1.15 -7.49 -9.73
CA SER A 32 1.74 -8.00 -10.98
C SER A 32 3.22 -8.35 -10.80
N SER A 33 3.94 -7.53 -10.03
CA SER A 33 5.33 -7.75 -9.64
C SER A 33 5.49 -9.09 -8.92
N ALA A 34 4.75 -9.27 -7.83
CA ALA A 34 4.87 -10.44 -6.97
C ALA A 34 4.29 -11.73 -7.58
N SER A 35 3.27 -11.63 -8.44
CA SER A 35 2.59 -12.80 -8.99
C SER A 35 3.19 -13.32 -10.31
N ALA A 36 3.76 -12.45 -11.14
CA ALA A 36 4.06 -12.80 -12.52
C ALA A 36 5.35 -12.21 -13.10
N ARG A 37 5.77 -11.01 -12.67
CA ARG A 37 6.87 -10.29 -13.35
C ARG A 37 8.23 -10.62 -12.76
N GLU A 38 8.35 -10.73 -11.45
CA GLU A 38 9.62 -10.98 -10.78
C GLU A 38 9.58 -12.32 -10.04
N LEU A 39 10.33 -13.29 -10.56
CA LEU A 39 10.43 -14.63 -9.97
C LEU A 39 11.12 -14.63 -8.59
N GLU A 40 11.82 -13.55 -8.25
CA GLU A 40 12.48 -13.35 -6.96
C GLU A 40 11.62 -12.54 -5.98
N ASP A 41 10.48 -11.99 -6.43
CA ASP A 41 9.59 -11.15 -5.63
C ASP A 41 8.54 -12.00 -4.90
N VAL A 42 9.01 -12.76 -3.91
CA VAL A 42 8.17 -13.58 -3.00
C VAL A 42 7.63 -12.73 -1.84
N ARG A 43 6.84 -11.70 -2.15
CA ARG A 43 6.14 -10.88 -1.15
C ARG A 43 4.81 -11.49 -0.75
N GLU A 44 4.60 -11.67 0.55
CA GLU A 44 3.32 -12.06 1.13
C GLU A 44 2.50 -10.84 1.57
N LEU A 45 1.17 -11.00 1.58
CA LEU A 45 0.27 -9.99 2.11
C LEU A 45 0.41 -9.92 3.63
N ILE A 46 0.60 -8.70 4.13
CA ILE A 46 0.60 -8.40 5.56
C ILE A 46 -0.85 -8.33 6.09
N PRO A 47 -1.09 -8.62 7.37
CA PRO A 47 -2.44 -8.70 7.92
C PRO A 47 -3.23 -7.38 7.83
N GLU A 48 -2.55 -6.23 7.76
CA GLU A 48 -3.15 -4.90 7.61
C GLU A 48 -4.02 -4.76 6.34
N PHE A 49 -3.77 -5.56 5.30
CA PHE A 49 -4.63 -5.61 4.09
C PHE A 49 -6.05 -6.10 4.36
N PHE A 50 -6.33 -6.65 5.54
CA PHE A 50 -7.63 -7.23 5.88
C PHE A 50 -8.41 -6.42 6.92
N TYR A 51 -7.80 -5.41 7.54
CA TYR A 51 -8.49 -4.61 8.57
C TYR A 51 -8.13 -3.13 8.64
N LEU A 52 -7.02 -2.68 8.03
CA LEU A 52 -6.54 -1.31 8.18
C LEU A 52 -6.51 -0.58 6.83
N PRO A 53 -7.46 0.32 6.53
CA PRO A 53 -7.42 1.10 5.29
C PRO A 53 -6.33 2.18 5.30
N ASP A 54 -5.92 2.63 6.48
CA ASP A 54 -5.06 3.81 6.68
C ASP A 54 -3.70 3.70 5.98
N PHE A 55 -3.15 2.49 5.77
CA PHE A 55 -1.85 2.35 5.08
C PHE A 55 -1.90 2.66 3.58
N LEU A 56 -3.10 2.75 3.00
CA LEU A 56 -3.33 3.10 1.59
C LEU A 56 -3.45 4.62 1.40
N VAL A 57 -3.63 5.36 2.50
CA VAL A 57 -3.86 6.80 2.50
C VAL A 57 -2.60 7.52 2.96
N THR A 58 -2.18 8.49 2.19
CA THR A 58 -0.96 9.26 2.42
C THR A 58 -1.15 10.32 3.51
N GLY A 59 -2.40 10.70 3.81
CA GLY A 59 -2.74 11.68 4.86
C GLY A 59 -2.37 11.30 6.30
N HIS A 60 -1.93 10.07 6.56
CA HIS A 60 -1.44 9.62 7.88
C HIS A 60 0.09 9.68 8.03
N CYS A 61 0.82 10.06 6.97
CA CYS A 61 2.27 10.20 6.96
C CYS A 61 2.62 11.68 7.13
N SER A 62 3.22 12.05 8.27
CA SER A 62 3.56 13.46 8.57
C SER A 62 4.51 14.06 7.52
N VAL A 63 5.47 13.27 7.06
CA VAL A 63 6.42 13.62 6.00
C VAL A 63 5.69 13.93 4.68
N ALA A 64 4.67 13.15 4.31
CA ALA A 64 3.93 13.38 3.09
C ALA A 64 3.05 14.63 3.14
N GLN A 65 2.58 15.00 4.34
CA GLN A 65 1.83 16.24 4.55
C GLN A 65 2.72 17.48 4.40
N ASP A 66 3.96 17.44 4.92
CA ASP A 66 4.93 18.53 4.76
C ASP A 66 5.41 18.70 3.30
N LEU A 67 5.46 17.61 2.53
CA LEU A 67 5.90 17.62 1.13
C LEU A 67 4.81 17.99 0.12
N GLY A 68 3.54 17.91 0.52
CA GLY A 68 2.38 18.27 -0.31
C GLY A 68 2.36 19.72 -0.78
N GLU A 69 3.12 20.62 -0.14
CA GLU A 69 3.21 22.03 -0.53
C GLU A 69 4.41 22.35 -1.43
N THR A 70 5.44 21.49 -1.49
CA THR A 70 6.72 21.85 -2.14
C THR A 70 7.00 21.11 -3.45
N ILE A 71 6.37 19.97 -3.73
CA ILE A 71 6.83 19.09 -4.81
C ILE A 71 5.80 19.02 -5.94
N GLN A 72 6.04 19.79 -7.00
CA GLN A 72 5.27 19.79 -8.26
C GLN A 72 5.66 18.66 -9.21
N GLU A 73 6.66 17.84 -8.89
CA GLU A 73 7.24 16.89 -9.83
C GLU A 73 7.40 15.51 -9.19
N GLU A 74 6.64 14.54 -9.70
CA GLU A 74 7.01 13.13 -9.86
C GLU A 74 7.55 12.31 -8.66
N GLU A 75 7.48 12.82 -7.43
CA GLU A 75 7.86 12.04 -6.25
C GLU A 75 6.62 11.40 -5.62
N THR A 76 6.57 10.07 -5.58
CA THR A 76 5.43 9.25 -5.16
C THR A 76 5.06 9.34 -3.68
N LEU A 77 5.78 10.19 -2.95
CA LEU A 77 5.68 10.41 -1.52
C LEU A 77 4.38 11.15 -1.12
N GLY A 78 3.79 11.95 -2.03
CA GLY A 78 2.62 12.78 -1.75
C GLY A 78 1.27 12.28 -2.27
N LYS A 79 1.18 11.08 -2.87
CA LYS A 79 -0.05 10.57 -3.50
C LYS A 79 -0.57 9.32 -2.79
N ASP A 80 -1.89 9.20 -2.68
CA ASP A 80 -2.55 7.98 -2.19
C ASP A 80 -2.23 6.80 -3.12
N VAL A 81 -2.30 5.59 -2.57
CA VAL A 81 -2.07 4.36 -3.36
C VAL A 81 -3.15 4.22 -4.41
N VAL A 82 -2.76 3.96 -5.66
CA VAL A 82 -3.70 3.69 -6.75
C VAL A 82 -4.42 2.39 -6.48
N LEU A 83 -5.70 2.51 -6.14
CA LEU A 83 -6.58 1.38 -5.90
C LEU A 83 -7.15 0.83 -7.22
N PRO A 84 -7.53 -0.45 -7.25
CA PRO A 84 -8.24 -1.03 -8.39
C PRO A 84 -9.56 -0.30 -8.70
N PRO A 85 -10.02 -0.34 -9.96
CA PRO A 85 -11.21 0.41 -10.39
C PRO A 85 -12.51 -0.04 -9.71
N TRP A 86 -12.55 -1.24 -9.13
CA TRP A 86 -13.71 -1.73 -8.38
C TRP A 86 -13.84 -1.14 -6.97
N CYS A 87 -12.85 -0.39 -6.50
CA CYS A 87 -12.89 0.30 -5.21
C CYS A 87 -13.33 1.76 -5.28
N ASP A 88 -13.52 2.34 -6.48
CA ASP A 88 -13.81 3.78 -6.65
C ASP A 88 -12.86 4.71 -5.85
N ALA A 89 -11.58 4.33 -5.74
CA ALA A 89 -10.57 5.02 -4.92
C ALA A 89 -10.91 5.10 -3.41
N ASP A 90 -11.81 4.24 -2.91
CA ASP A 90 -12.10 4.08 -1.48
C ASP A 90 -11.26 2.94 -0.86
N PRO A 91 -10.31 3.25 0.04
CA PRO A 91 -9.55 2.25 0.79
C PRO A 91 -10.42 1.35 1.66
N ALA A 92 -11.53 1.85 2.21
CA ALA A 92 -12.41 1.05 3.05
C ALA A 92 -13.13 -0.04 2.22
N CYS A 93 -13.55 0.30 0.99
CA CYS A 93 -14.08 -0.67 0.03
C CYS A 93 -13.07 -1.77 -0.28
N PHE A 94 -11.79 -1.41 -0.49
CA PHE A 94 -10.72 -2.37 -0.74
C PHE A 94 -10.55 -3.38 0.42
N ILE A 95 -10.45 -2.89 1.66
CA ILE A 95 -10.29 -3.72 2.86
C ILE A 95 -11.50 -4.63 3.08
N ARG A 96 -12.72 -4.10 2.91
CA ARG A 96 -13.95 -4.88 3.07
C ARG A 96 -13.98 -6.07 2.12
N LEU A 97 -13.64 -5.86 0.85
CA LEU A 97 -13.61 -6.94 -0.14
C LEU A 97 -12.51 -7.97 0.16
N HIS A 98 -11.34 -7.53 0.63
CA HIS A 98 -10.26 -8.45 1.02
C HIS A 98 -10.66 -9.33 2.20
N ARG A 99 -11.37 -8.75 3.17
CA ARG A 99 -11.91 -9.49 4.31
C ARG A 99 -12.99 -10.48 3.88
N GLU A 100 -13.92 -10.07 3.03
CA GLU A 100 -14.96 -10.96 2.47
C GLU A 100 -14.32 -12.11 1.68
N ALA A 101 -13.25 -11.86 0.93
CA ALA A 101 -12.51 -12.90 0.23
C ALA A 101 -11.83 -13.88 1.19
N LEU A 102 -11.25 -13.39 2.29
CA LEU A 102 -10.63 -14.22 3.33
C LEU A 102 -11.65 -15.10 4.06
N GLU A 103 -12.85 -14.58 4.32
CA GLU A 103 -13.95 -15.29 4.97
C GLU A 103 -14.74 -16.20 3.99
N SER A 104 -14.35 -16.26 2.71
CA SER A 104 -15.04 -17.07 1.71
C SER A 104 -14.86 -18.58 1.93
N GLU A 105 -15.83 -19.38 1.48
CA GLU A 105 -15.74 -20.86 1.52
C GLU A 105 -14.49 -21.38 0.81
N HIS A 106 -14.04 -20.71 -0.24
CA HIS A 106 -12.85 -21.13 -1.00
C HIS A 106 -11.58 -21.05 -0.15
N VAL A 107 -11.38 -19.93 0.54
CA VAL A 107 -10.23 -19.75 1.44
C VAL A 107 -10.38 -20.67 2.65
N SER A 108 -11.57 -20.72 3.25
CA SER A 108 -11.86 -21.59 4.41
C SER A 108 -11.61 -23.08 4.11
N ALA A 109 -11.84 -23.54 2.88
CA ALA A 109 -11.62 -24.92 2.47
C ALA A 109 -10.15 -25.26 2.15
N HIS A 110 -9.31 -24.26 1.88
CA HIS A 110 -7.90 -24.44 1.50
C HIS A 110 -6.90 -23.94 2.55
N LEU A 111 -7.38 -23.25 3.59
CA LEU A 111 -6.61 -22.91 4.78
C LEU A 111 -6.73 -24.03 5.83
N HIS A 112 -6.12 -25.19 5.56
CA HIS A 112 -6.09 -26.31 6.52
C HIS A 112 -4.77 -27.08 6.49
#